data_AF-A0A9E6AEH5-F1
#
_entry.id   AF-A0A9E6AEH5-F1
#
_cell.length_a   1.000
_cell.length_b   1.000
_cell.length_c   1.000
_cell.angle_alpha   90.00
_cell.angle_beta   90.00
_cell.angle_gamma   90.00
#
_symmetry.space_group_name_H-M   'P 1'
#
loop_
_entity.id
_entity.type
_entity.pdbx_description
1 polymer ?
#
loop_
_entity_poly.entity_id
_entity_poly.type
_entity_poly.pdbx_seq_one_letter_code
_entity_poly.pdbx_strand_id
1 'polypeptide(L)'
;MELIAPEQFLDKAAGRTLTFRMEPSGQLVGVEQFLSRVLSVWTRADGTCTYGVITVRDGQLCFVYDDDPDVSHCWYTFIDDDGLLVGMPSDMEVQRVTKITETPVGCRDVPLS
;
A
#
# COMPACT_ATOMS: atom_id res chain seq x y z
N MET A 1 -0.12 17.22 -8.65
CA MET A 1 0.60 16.25 -7.81
C MET A 1 1.51 17.01 -6.85
N GLU A 2 1.26 16.87 -5.57
CA GLU A 2 1.98 17.46 -4.45
C GLU A 2 2.61 16.34 -3.62
N LEU A 3 3.87 16.49 -3.21
CA LEU A 3 4.52 15.58 -2.27
C LEU A 3 3.96 15.81 -0.87
N ILE A 4 3.45 14.77 -0.23
CA ILE A 4 2.91 14.81 1.13
C ILE A 4 3.77 13.97 2.07
N ALA A 5 3.69 14.26 3.36
CA ALA A 5 4.36 13.43 4.36
C ALA A 5 3.73 12.02 4.40
N PRO A 6 4.53 10.95 4.61
CA PRO A 6 4.03 9.58 4.77
C PRO A 6 2.92 9.47 5.82
N GLU A 7 3.00 10.26 6.89
CA GLU A 7 2.00 10.30 7.93
C GLU A 7 0.62 10.76 7.43
N GLN A 8 0.58 11.71 6.50
CA GLN A 8 -0.67 12.20 5.90
C GLN A 8 -1.31 11.15 4.98
N PHE A 9 -0.49 10.35 4.31
CA PHE A 9 -0.95 9.18 3.57
C PHE A 9 -1.55 8.16 4.55
N LEU A 10 -0.83 7.83 5.63
CA LEU A 10 -1.28 6.88 6.64
C LEU A 10 -2.55 7.33 7.38
N ASP A 11 -2.79 8.63 7.56
CA ASP A 11 -4.07 9.14 8.11
C ASP A 11 -5.28 8.76 7.25
N LYS A 12 -5.06 8.64 5.94
CA LYS A 12 -6.09 8.25 4.97
C LYS A 12 -6.15 6.75 4.75
N ALA A 13 -5.03 6.04 4.94
CA ALA A 13 -4.93 4.61 4.68
C ALA A 13 -5.30 3.75 5.89
N ALA A 14 -4.85 4.09 7.10
CA ALA A 14 -5.02 3.27 8.28
C ALA A 14 -6.50 2.92 8.55
N GLY A 15 -6.75 1.64 8.83
CA GLY A 15 -8.07 1.05 9.01
C GLY A 15 -8.82 0.76 7.71
N ARG A 16 -8.19 0.94 6.54
CA ARG A 16 -8.85 0.83 5.22
C ARG A 16 -8.08 -0.08 4.27
N THR A 17 -8.78 -0.50 3.23
CA THR A 17 -8.28 -1.29 2.11
C THR A 17 -8.20 -0.41 0.87
N LEU A 18 -6.98 -0.29 0.33
CA LEU A 18 -6.63 0.54 -0.81
C LEU A 18 -6.39 -0.33 -2.04
N THR A 19 -6.89 0.10 -3.18
CA THR A 19 -6.59 -0.53 -4.49
C THR A 19 -5.62 0.34 -5.26
N PHE A 20 -4.46 -0.22 -5.60
CA PHE A 20 -3.39 0.44 -6.33
C PHE A 20 -3.42 0.04 -7.80
N ARG A 21 -3.36 1.03 -8.68
CA ARG A 21 -3.26 0.85 -10.13
C ARG A 21 -2.12 1.67 -10.69
N MET A 22 -1.45 1.15 -11.70
CA MET A 22 -0.43 1.84 -12.47
C MET A 22 -0.99 3.12 -13.10
N GLU A 23 -0.25 4.22 -13.00
CA GLU A 23 -0.55 5.46 -13.73
C GLU A 23 0.41 5.58 -14.94
N PRO A 24 -0.07 5.86 -16.18
CA PRO A 24 -1.46 6.09 -16.58
C PRO A 24 -2.19 4.84 -17.10
N SER A 25 -1.56 3.66 -17.11
CA SER A 25 -2.11 2.46 -17.79
C SER A 25 -3.38 1.92 -17.12
N GLY A 26 -3.62 2.24 -15.85
CA GLY A 26 -4.73 1.73 -15.05
C GLY A 26 -4.59 0.24 -14.70
N GLN A 27 -3.47 -0.41 -14.99
CA GLN A 27 -3.26 -1.82 -14.68
C GLN A 27 -3.31 -2.04 -13.17
N LEU A 28 -4.03 -3.08 -12.71
CA LEU A 28 -4.08 -3.43 -11.29
C LEU A 28 -2.69 -3.88 -10.82
N VAL A 29 -2.18 -3.22 -9.79
CA VAL A 29 -0.96 -3.62 -9.09
C VAL A 29 -1.34 -4.56 -7.94
N GLY A 30 -2.26 -4.10 -7.09
CA GLY A 30 -2.64 -4.88 -5.91
C GLY A 30 -3.72 -4.20 -5.08
N VAL A 31 -4.18 -4.94 -4.07
CA VAL A 31 -5.10 -4.48 -3.05
C VAL A 31 -4.45 -4.75 -1.70
N GLU A 32 -4.31 -3.71 -0.89
CA GLU A 32 -3.62 -3.77 0.40
C GLU A 32 -4.49 -3.14 1.47
N GLN A 33 -4.63 -3.85 2.60
CA GLN A 33 -5.30 -3.37 3.78
C GLN A 33 -4.27 -2.87 4.79
N PHE A 34 -4.41 -1.61 5.19
CA PHE A 34 -3.61 -0.99 6.23
C PHE A 34 -4.31 -1.23 7.57
N LEU A 35 -3.98 -2.35 8.23
CA LEU A 35 -4.57 -2.74 9.53
C LEU A 35 -4.33 -1.68 10.60
N SER A 36 -3.16 -1.03 10.55
CA SER A 36 -2.79 0.11 11.37
C SER A 36 -1.78 1.00 10.65
N ARG A 37 -1.17 1.96 11.35
CA ARG A 37 -0.07 2.77 10.81
C ARG A 37 1.26 2.01 10.69
N VAL A 38 1.36 0.83 11.28
CA VAL A 38 2.60 0.04 11.38
C VAL A 38 2.48 -1.36 10.80
N LEU A 39 1.28 -1.74 10.34
CA LEU A 39 1.00 -3.09 9.85
C LEU A 39 0.02 -3.05 8.70
N SER A 40 0.37 -3.69 7.59
CA SER A 40 -0.51 -3.96 6.46
C SER A 40 -0.64 -5.45 6.19
N VAL A 41 -1.60 -5.78 5.34
CA VAL A 41 -1.76 -7.11 4.75
C VAL A 41 -2.19 -6.95 3.29
N TRP A 42 -1.58 -7.71 2.38
CA TRP A 42 -1.98 -7.77 0.98
C TRP A 42 -2.16 -9.21 0.52
N THR A 43 -3.02 -9.39 -0.48
CA THR A 43 -3.32 -10.70 -1.05
C THR A 43 -2.41 -10.94 -2.25
N ARG A 44 -1.66 -12.04 -2.21
CA ARG A 44 -0.84 -12.51 -3.33
C ARG A 44 -1.70 -13.05 -4.47
N ALA A 45 -1.08 -13.22 -5.63
CA ALA A 45 -1.74 -13.77 -6.81
C ALA A 45 -2.35 -15.18 -6.61
N ASP A 46 -1.80 -15.96 -5.68
CA ASP A 46 -2.29 -17.30 -5.34
C ASP A 46 -3.48 -17.30 -4.36
N GLY A 47 -3.85 -16.14 -3.82
CA GLY A 47 -4.94 -15.97 -2.84
C GLY A 47 -4.53 -16.11 -1.37
N THR A 48 -3.25 -16.36 -1.11
CA THR A 48 -2.68 -16.27 0.25
C THR A 48 -2.45 -14.81 0.63
N CYS A 49 -2.29 -14.53 1.92
CA CYS A 49 -1.98 -13.19 2.40
C CYS A 49 -0.59 -13.10 3.00
N THR A 50 -0.03 -11.90 2.98
CA THR A 50 1.22 -11.59 3.67
C THR A 50 1.13 -10.28 4.40
N TYR A 51 1.75 -10.27 5.56
CA TYR A 51 1.77 -9.11 6.42
C TYR A 51 3.01 -8.29 6.14
N GLY A 52 2.82 -6.97 6.16
CA GLY A 52 3.88 -6.00 5.94
C GLY A 52 4.06 -5.14 7.18
N VAL A 53 5.29 -5.06 7.70
CA VAL A 53 5.64 -4.06 8.70
C VAL A 53 5.87 -2.73 8.00
N ILE A 54 5.16 -1.70 8.43
CA ILE A 54 5.24 -0.35 7.87
C ILE A 54 6.16 0.51 8.74
N THR A 55 7.11 1.18 8.12
CA THR A 55 7.96 2.17 8.78
C THR A 55 8.04 3.46 7.97
N VAL A 56 8.24 4.58 8.64
CA VAL A 56 8.56 5.86 7.99
C VAL A 56 10.03 6.16 8.19
N ARG A 57 10.77 6.36 7.09
CA ARG A 57 12.21 6.68 7.13
C ARG A 57 12.53 7.67 6.03
N ASP A 58 13.26 8.72 6.37
CA ASP A 58 13.74 9.73 5.40
C ASP A 58 12.64 10.30 4.48
N GLY A 59 11.43 10.48 5.02
CA GLY A 59 10.27 10.98 4.28
C GLY A 59 9.62 9.96 3.32
N GLN A 60 10.01 8.69 3.42
CA GLN A 60 9.45 7.58 2.65
C GLN A 60 8.59 6.67 3.53
N LEU A 61 7.57 6.08 2.93
CA LEU A 61 6.77 5.01 3.51
C LEU A 61 7.35 3.66 3.06
N CYS A 62 7.89 2.88 3.99
CA CYS A 62 8.60 1.63 3.69
C CYS A 62 7.86 0.41 4.26
N PHE A 63 7.93 -0.70 3.53
CA PHE A 63 7.29 -1.97 3.83
C PHE A 63 8.31 -3.09 3.78
N VAL A 64 8.26 -3.98 4.77
CA VAL A 64 8.97 -5.27 4.76
C VAL A 64 7.93 -6.35 4.96
N TYR A 65 7.83 -7.29 4.02
CA TYR A 65 6.83 -8.34 4.03
C TYR A 65 7.39 -9.65 4.57
N ASP A 66 6.54 -10.45 5.22
CA ASP A 66 6.96 -11.71 5.86
C ASP A 66 7.53 -12.76 4.88
N ASP A 67 7.15 -12.72 3.60
CA ASP A 67 7.67 -13.59 2.54
C ASP A 67 8.94 -13.11 1.86
N ASP A 68 9.28 -11.84 2.03
CA ASP A 68 10.51 -11.28 1.51
C ASP A 68 11.14 -10.33 2.55
N PRO A 69 11.55 -10.87 3.72
CA PRO A 69 11.97 -10.05 4.86
C PRO A 69 13.29 -9.33 4.64
N ASP A 70 14.05 -9.72 3.62
CA ASP A 70 15.35 -9.12 3.27
C ASP A 70 15.19 -7.90 2.33
N VAL A 71 13.97 -7.65 1.83
CA VAL A 71 13.67 -6.55 0.89
C VAL A 71 12.78 -5.50 1.54
N SER A 72 13.20 -4.25 1.46
CA SER A 72 12.42 -3.09 1.89
C SER A 72 11.88 -2.35 0.66
N HIS A 73 10.56 -2.30 0.53
CA HIS A 73 9.87 -1.56 -0.52
C HIS A 73 9.50 -0.17 0.01
N CYS A 74 10.08 0.88 -0.54
CA CYS A 74 9.83 2.25 -0.07
C CYS A 74 9.14 3.12 -1.12
N TRP A 75 8.27 4.02 -0.67
CA TRP A 75 7.50 4.92 -1.52
C TRP A 75 7.65 6.37 -1.08
N TYR A 76 7.68 7.28 -2.04
CA TYR A 76 7.28 8.67 -1.81
C TYR A 76 5.76 8.78 -1.96
N THR A 77 5.12 9.55 -1.09
CA THR A 77 3.67 9.72 -1.06
C THR A 77 3.26 11.05 -1.65
N PHE A 78 2.23 11.03 -2.51
CA PHE A 78 1.72 12.22 -3.17
C PHE A 78 0.20 12.32 -3.08
N ILE A 79 -0.31 13.53 -3.30
CA ILE A 79 -1.74 13.79 -3.49
C ILE A 79 -1.97 14.71 -4.69
N ASP A 80 -3.08 14.52 -5.39
CA ASP A 80 -3.63 15.47 -6.35
C ASP A 80 -5.16 15.53 -6.26
N ASP A 81 -5.78 16.21 -7.21
CA ASP A 81 -7.24 16.41 -7.25
C ASP A 81 -8.00 15.07 -7.34
N ASP A 82 -7.39 14.03 -7.89
CA ASP A 82 -7.96 12.69 -8.07
C ASP A 82 -7.60 11.72 -6.92
N GLY A 83 -6.77 12.16 -5.96
CA GLY A 83 -6.52 11.44 -4.71
C GLY A 83 -5.04 11.08 -4.48
N LEU A 84 -4.81 9.94 -3.86
CA LEU A 84 -3.49 9.52 -3.40
C LEU A 84 -2.70 8.81 -4.49
N LEU A 85 -1.40 9.08 -4.52
CA LEU A 85 -0.44 8.35 -5.35
C LEU A 85 0.79 7.97 -4.53
N VAL A 86 1.49 6.95 -5.00
CA VAL A 86 2.79 6.51 -4.48
C VAL A 86 3.78 6.42 -5.63
N GLY A 87 5.03 6.81 -5.39
CA GLY A 87 6.12 6.75 -6.37
C GLY A 87 7.30 5.95 -5.84
N MET A 88 7.79 5.01 -6.64
CA MET A 88 8.90 4.14 -6.28
C MET A 88 10.24 4.85 -6.54
N PRO A 89 11.20 4.87 -5.59
CA PRO A 89 12.50 5.52 -5.77
C PRO A 89 13.36 4.92 -6.89
N SER A 90 13.17 3.63 -7.22
CA SER A 90 14.03 2.87 -8.13
C SER A 90 13.88 3.25 -9.60
N ASP A 91 12.64 3.49 -10.04
CA ASP A 91 12.26 3.58 -11.45
C ASP A 91 11.23 4.70 -11.71
N MET A 92 10.86 5.46 -10.67
CA MET A 92 9.80 6.46 -10.72
C MET A 92 8.47 5.92 -11.23
N GLU A 93 8.22 4.62 -11.07
CA GLU A 93 6.90 4.05 -11.29
C GLU A 93 5.90 4.73 -10.35
N VAL A 94 4.75 5.17 -10.89
CA VAL A 94 3.70 5.84 -10.13
C VAL A 94 2.46 4.96 -10.09
N GLN A 95 1.93 4.77 -8.89
CA GLN A 95 0.70 4.03 -8.66
C GLN A 95 -0.32 4.93 -7.98
N ARG A 96 -1.56 4.89 -8.49
CA ARG A 96 -2.70 5.64 -7.96
C ARG A 96 -3.57 4.74 -7.09
N VAL A 97 -4.03 5.29 -5.98
CA VAL A 97 -5.10 4.70 -5.18
C VAL A 97 -6.45 4.98 -5.84
N THR A 98 -7.02 3.99 -6.53
CA THR A 98 -8.29 4.17 -7.26
C THR A 98 -9.52 3.79 -6.45
N LYS A 99 -9.34 3.13 -5.29
CA LYS A 99 -10.44 2.74 -4.41
C LYS A 99 -9.96 2.70 -2.96
N ILE A 100 -10.79 3.18 -2.05
CA ILE A 100 -10.61 3.10 -0.60
C ILE A 100 -11.89 2.52 0.00
N THR A 101 -11.78 1.45 0.77
CA THR A 101 -12.94 0.79 1.40
C THR A 101 -12.63 0.33 2.83
N GLU A 102 -13.66 0.02 3.60
CA GLU A 102 -13.53 -0.63 4.92
C GLU A 102 -13.63 -2.16 4.84
N THR A 103 -13.83 -2.71 3.63
CA THR A 103 -13.91 -4.15 3.42
C THR A 103 -12.52 -4.77 3.59
N PRO A 104 -12.34 -5.73 4.52
CA PRO A 104 -11.06 -6.40 4.70
C PRO A 104 -10.61 -7.10 3.42
N VAL A 105 -9.29 -7.25 3.25
CA VAL A 105 -8.77 -8.02 2.13
C VAL A 105 -9.15 -9.50 2.30
N GLY A 106 -9.57 -10.15 1.21
CA GLY A 106 -9.96 -11.56 1.25
C GLY A 106 -8.73 -12.45 1.16
N CYS A 107 -8.45 -13.23 2.21
CA CYS A 107 -7.40 -14.25 2.20
C CYS A 107 -8.03 -15.65 2.24
N ARG A 108 -7.49 -16.61 1.49
CA ARG A 108 -7.89 -18.02 1.66
C ARG A 108 -7.46 -18.60 3.01
N ASP A 109 -6.40 -18.06 3.60
CA ASP A 109 -5.80 -18.60 4.82
C ASP A 109 -6.30 -17.94 6.11
N VAL A 110 -7.36 -17.11 6.06
CA VAL A 110 -8.00 -16.72 7.33
C VAL A 110 -8.73 -17.95 7.84
N PRO A 111 -8.41 -18.49 9.04
CA PRO A 111 -9.31 -19.42 9.68
C PRO A 111 -10.66 -18.71 9.80
N LEU A 112 -11.69 -19.29 9.21
CA LEU A 112 -13.06 -18.95 9.56
C LEU A 112 -13.16 -19.23 11.06
N SER A 113 -13.04 -18.19 11.87
CA SER A 113 -13.29 -18.25 13.31
C SER A 113 -14.67 -18.83 13.60
#